data_AF-A0A1W6ZLZ2-F1
#
_entry.id   AF-A0A1W6ZLZ2-F1
#
_cell.length_a   1.000
_cell.length_b   1.000
_cell.length_c   1.000
_cell.angle_alpha   90.00
_cell.angle_beta   90.00
_cell.angle_gamma   90.00
#
_symmetry.space_group_name_H-M   'P 1'
#
loop_
_entity.id
_entity.type
_entity.pdbx_description
1 polymer ?
#
loop_
_entity_poly.entity_id
_entity_poly.type
_entity_poly.pdbx_seq_one_letter_code
_entity_poly.pdbx_strand_id
1 'polypeptide(L)' 'MTILRFGRKLRLPSTRAIKYELLMMMLRDEMLSSHTGKPFIASKSYAIAKLRQLAGSASV' A
#
# COMPACT_ATOMS: atom_id res chain seq x y z
N MET A 1 -5.80 -42.08 7.90
CA MET A 1 -6.25 -41.20 6.79
C MET A 1 -6.53 -39.81 7.35
N THR A 2 -5.59 -38.89 7.21
CA THR A 2 -5.71 -37.53 7.75
C THR A 2 -6.40 -36.66 6.71
N ILE A 3 -7.69 -36.39 6.91
CA ILE A 3 -8.48 -35.49 6.06
C ILE A 3 -7.87 -34.09 6.18
N LEU A 4 -7.22 -33.61 5.12
CA LEU A 4 -6.79 -32.21 5.01
C LEU A 4 -8.05 -31.34 5.00
N ARG A 5 -8.37 -30.77 6.17
CA ARG A 5 -9.46 -29.81 6.31
C ARG A 5 -9.10 -28.56 5.49
N PHE A 6 -9.69 -28.44 4.31
CA PHE A 6 -9.79 -27.21 3.50
C PHE A 6 -10.63 -26.13 4.24
N GLY A 7 -10.29 -25.84 5.49
CA GLY A 7 -11.05 -24.99 6.41
C GLY A 7 -10.18 -23.98 7.14
N ARG A 8 -8.90 -23.81 6.76
CA ARG A 8 -8.17 -22.60 7.16
C ARG A 8 -8.85 -21.44 6.44
N LYS A 9 -9.70 -20.70 7.16
CA LYS A 9 -10.35 -19.48 6.67
C LYS A 9 -9.32 -18.68 5.88
N LEU A 10 -9.54 -18.54 4.58
CA LEU A 10 -8.75 -17.65 3.74
C LEU A 10 -8.93 -16.25 4.34
N ARG A 11 -7.94 -15.77 5.08
CA ARG A 11 -8.00 -14.42 5.67
C ARG A 11 -7.78 -13.46 4.52
N LEU A 12 -8.87 -12.95 3.96
CA LEU A 12 -8.81 -11.90 2.96
C LEU A 12 -8.12 -10.68 3.59
N PRO A 13 -7.21 -10.02 2.86
CA PRO A 13 -6.62 -8.78 3.32
C PRO A 13 -7.73 -7.75 3.56
N SER A 14 -7.59 -6.97 4.63
CA SER A 14 -8.53 -5.90 4.92
C SER A 14 -8.50 -4.85 3.81
N THR A 15 -9.60 -4.12 3.61
CA THR A 15 -9.66 -2.98 2.67
C THR A 15 -8.53 -1.97 2.92
N ARG A 16 -8.09 -1.85 4.17
CA ARG A 16 -6.96 -1.01 4.56
C ARG A 16 -5.62 -1.55 4.04
N ALA A 17 -5.39 -2.86 4.15
CA ALA A 17 -4.18 -3.51 3.64
C ALA A 17 -4.08 -3.38 2.11
N ILE A 18 -5.19 -3.63 1.40
CA ILE A 18 -5.27 -3.46 -0.05
C ILE A 18 -4.98 -1.99 -0.44
N LYS A 19 -5.61 -1.03 0.25
CA LYS A 19 -5.39 0.40 0.00
C LYS A 19 -3.93 0.81 0.24
N TYR A 20 -3.29 0.27 1.28
CA TYR A 20 -1.88 0.51 1.55
C TYR A 20 -0.98 0.00 0.41
N GLU A 21 -1.23 -1.22 -0.06
CA GLU A 21 -0.45 -1.86 -1.12
C GLU A 21 -0.58 -1.10 -2.46
N LEU A 22 -1.79 -0.66 -2.80
CA LEU A 22 -2.04 0.19 -3.98
C LEU A 22 -1.28 1.52 -3.90
N LEU A 23 -1.28 2.19 -2.75
CA LEU A 23 -0.55 3.44 -2.56
C LEU A 23 0.97 3.24 -2.63
N MET A 24 1.48 2.10 -2.14
CA MET A 24 2.89 1.73 -2.28
C MET A 24 3.28 1.49 -3.74
N MET A 25 2.44 0.83 -4.52
CA MET A 25 2.67 0.63 -5.96
C MET A 25 2.70 1.96 -6.71
N MET A 26 1.74 2.85 -6.44
CA MET A 26 1.71 4.19 -7.03
C MET A 26 2.95 5.01 -6.68
N LEU A 27 3.42 4.94 -5.43
CA LEU A 27 4.64 5.63 -5.02
C LEU A 27 5.88 5.12 -5.78
N ARG A 28 6.00 3.80 -5.95
CA ARG A 28 7.11 3.21 -6.72
C ARG A 28 7.07 3.66 -8.17
N ASP A 29 5.89 3.69 -8.77
CA ASP A 29 5.71 4.16 -10.15
C ASP A 29 6.07 5.65 -10.30
N GLU A 30 5.65 6.50 -9.36
CA GLU A 30 6.06 7.92 -9.32
C GLU A 30 7.58 8.08 -9.21
N MET A 31 8.25 7.25 -8.40
CA MET A 31 9.70 7.28 -8.25
C MET A 31 10.43 6.82 -9.52
N LEU A 32 9.90 5.82 -10.22
CA LEU A 32 10.49 5.27 -11.44
C LEU A 32 10.20 6.17 -12.67
N SER A 33 9.04 6.81 -12.72
CA SER A 33 8.64 7.73 -13.80
C SER A 33 9.28 9.11 -13.70
N SER A 34 9.86 9.45 -12.54
CA SER A 34 10.66 10.67 -12.37
C SER A 34 11.87 10.62 -13.31
N HIS A 35 11.74 11.26 -14.47
CA HIS A 35 12.75 11.30 -15.52
C HIS A 35 14.14 11.64 -14.96
N THR A 36 15.15 10.95 -15.50
CA THR A 36 16.57 11.13 -15.19
C THR A 36 16.93 12.62 -15.20
N GLY A 37 17.23 13.18 -14.01
CA GLY A 37 17.57 14.59 -13.83
C GLY A 37 16.60 15.40 -12.98
N LYS A 38 15.41 14.89 -12.65
CA LYS A 38 14.51 15.50 -11.65
C LYS A 38 14.45 14.66 -10.38
N PRO A 39 14.83 15.21 -9.21
CA PRO A 39 14.70 14.49 -7.96
C PRO A 39 13.21 14.28 -7.64
N PHE A 40 12.88 13.09 -7.13
CA PHE A 40 11.54 12.82 -6.61
C PHE A 40 11.27 13.72 -5.39
N ILE A 41 10.20 14.53 -5.46
CA ILE A 41 9.83 15.45 -4.38
C ILE A 41 8.70 14.83 -3.56
N ALA A 42 9.07 14.22 -2.42
CA ALA A 42 8.13 13.52 -1.55
C ALA A 42 6.96 14.39 -1.04
N SER A 43 7.16 15.70 -0.88
CA SER A 43 6.10 16.63 -0.43
C SER A 43 5.01 16.88 -1.47
N LYS A 44 5.28 16.60 -2.75
CA LYS A 44 4.31 16.74 -3.85
C LYS A 44 3.63 15.42 -4.21
N SER A 45 4.09 14.30 -3.67
CA SER A 45 3.53 12.98 -3.96
C SER A 45 2.17 12.79 -3.30
N TYR A 46 1.16 12.52 -4.13
CA TYR A 46 -0.19 12.21 -3.66
C TYR A 46 -0.22 10.90 -2.86
N ALA A 47 0.55 9.89 -3.31
CA ALA A 47 0.65 8.61 -2.63
C ALA A 47 1.16 8.77 -1.18
N ILE A 48 2.21 9.59 -0.98
CA ILE A 48 2.74 9.87 0.36
C ILE A 48 1.72 10.59 1.26
N ALA A 49 1.01 11.59 0.72
CA ALA A 49 -0.03 12.30 1.47
C ALA A 49 -1.13 11.33 1.95
N LYS A 50 -1.56 10.42 1.09
CA LYS A 50 -2.58 9.41 1.43
C LYS A 50 -2.08 8.34 2.40
N LEU A 51 -0.82 7.93 2.30
CA LEU A 51 -0.21 7.01 3.26
C LEU A 51 -0.14 7.62 4.66
N ARG A 52 0.22 8.91 4.77
CA ARG A 52 0.19 9.63 6.06
C ARG A 52 -1.21 9.71 6.65
N GLN A 53 -2.23 9.99 5.83
CA GLN A 53 -3.63 9.95 6.29
C GLN A 53 -4.02 8.55 6.78
N LEU A 54 -3.64 7.50 6.04
CA LEU A 54 -3.95 6.10 6.40
C LEU A 54 -3.22 5.62 7.66
N ALA A 55 -2.06 6.20 7.97
CA ALA A 55 -1.32 5.99 9.21
C ALA A 55 -1.95 6.78 10.38
N GLY A 56 -2.34 8.04 10.15
CA GLY A 56 -2.99 8.89 11.15
C GLY A 56 -4.40 8.44 11.52
N SER A 57 -5.17 7.86 10.60
CA SER A 57 -6.48 7.26 10.91
C SER A 57 -6.39 5.95 11.71
N ALA A 58 -5.19 5.47 12.03
CA ALA A 58 -5.01 4.27 12.86
C ALA A 58 -5.13 4.54 14.37
N SER A 59 -5.15 5.81 14.79
CA SER A 59 -5.06 6.21 16.19
C SER A 59 -6.40 6.60 16.83
N VAL A 60 -7.52 6.01 16.37
CA VAL A 60 -8.84 6.16 16.99
C VAL A 60 -9.49 4.78 17.12
#